data_AF-A0AAN4ZH29-F1
#
_entry.id   AF-A0AAN4ZH29-F1
#
_cell.length_a   1.000
_cell.length_b   1.000
_cell.length_c   1.000
_cell.angle_alpha   90.00
_cell.angle_beta   90.00
_cell.angle_gamma   90.00
#
_symmetry.space_group_name_H-M   'P 1'
#
loop_
_entity.id
_entity.type
_entity.pdbx_description
1 polymer ?
#
loop_
_entity_poly.entity_id
_entity_poly.type
_entity_poly.pdbx_seq_one_letter_code
_entity_poly.pdbx_strand_id
1 'polypeptide(L)'
;FQTANKNRGARPWVFAYLHRPFYCSNQNSEECTDFENKLIVTFIKIYFFNIIRQLSFKGVDITFMGHEHSYERFLPRSPKSKEVFVAYPYKNPAGPIYIISGAAVCAQ
;
A
#
# COMPACT_ATOMS: atom_id res chain seq x y z
N PHE A 1 -3.84 -5.35 -15.31
CA PHE A 1 -2.47 -4.77 -15.26
C PHE A 1 -1.77 -4.78 -16.62
N GLN A 2 -1.68 -5.88 -17.37
CA GLN A 2 -0.99 -5.91 -18.68
C GLN A 2 -1.51 -4.85 -19.68
N THR A 3 -2.83 -4.73 -19.84
CA THR A 3 -3.44 -3.70 -20.71
C THR A 3 -3.13 -2.28 -20.25
N ALA A 4 -3.22 -2.02 -18.93
CA ALA A 4 -2.87 -0.72 -18.35
C ALA A 4 -1.40 -0.38 -18.58
N ASN A 5 -0.50 -1.36 -18.40
CA ASN A 5 0.94 -1.19 -18.62
C ASN A 5 1.31 -0.90 -20.08
N LYS A 6 0.56 -1.46 -21.05
CA LYS A 6 0.75 -1.15 -22.48
C LYS A 6 0.34 0.28 -22.84
N ASN A 7 -0.56 0.90 -22.07
CA ASN A 7 -1.09 2.24 -22.36
C ASN A 7 -0.50 3.35 -21.47
N ARG A 8 0.66 3.12 -20.85
CA ARG A 8 1.24 4.11 -19.91
C ARG A 8 1.73 5.40 -20.58
N GLY A 9 1.94 5.39 -21.90
CA GLY A 9 2.23 6.62 -22.65
C GLY A 9 1.08 7.64 -22.60
N ALA A 10 -0.18 7.17 -22.66
CA ALA A 10 -1.37 8.03 -22.59
C ALA A 10 -2.00 8.07 -21.19
N ARG A 11 -1.84 6.99 -20.40
CA ARG A 11 -2.38 6.84 -19.04
C ARG A 11 -1.29 6.32 -18.11
N PRO A 12 -0.38 7.19 -17.62
CA PRO A 12 0.84 6.77 -16.94
C PRO A 12 0.60 6.13 -15.57
N TRP A 13 -0.50 6.48 -14.92
CA TRP A 13 -0.80 6.09 -13.55
C TRP A 13 -1.65 4.82 -13.46
N VAL A 14 -1.22 3.89 -12.63
CA VAL A 14 -1.96 2.68 -12.27
C VAL A 14 -2.24 2.71 -10.77
N PHE A 15 -3.51 2.80 -10.44
CA PHE A 15 -4.01 2.81 -9.07
C PHE A 15 -4.56 1.45 -8.66
N ALA A 16 -4.36 1.09 -7.41
CA ALA A 16 -5.06 -0.01 -6.75
C ALA A 16 -5.87 0.52 -5.56
N TYR A 17 -6.99 -0.13 -5.28
CA TYR A 17 -7.84 0.19 -4.14
C TYR A 17 -8.04 -1.08 -3.33
N LEU A 18 -7.78 -0.99 -2.05
CA LEU A 18 -7.99 -2.05 -1.08
C LEU A 18 -8.74 -1.47 0.11
N HIS A 19 -9.51 -2.29 0.80
CA HIS A 19 -10.22 -1.79 1.99
C HIS A 19 -9.27 -1.68 3.19
N ARG A 20 -8.57 -2.76 3.54
CA ARG A 20 -7.72 -2.82 4.74
C ARG A 20 -6.24 -2.51 4.44
N PRO A 21 -5.55 -1.81 5.36
CA PRO A 21 -4.16 -1.44 5.17
C PRO A 21 -3.19 -2.59 5.46
N PHE A 22 -2.08 -2.63 4.71
CA PHE A 22 -0.98 -3.57 4.93
C PHE A 22 0.07 -3.07 5.92
N TYR A 23 0.25 -1.75 5.90
CA TYR A 23 1.12 -1.01 6.79
C TYR A 23 0.23 -0.02 7.51
N CYS A 24 0.37 0.06 8.83
CA CYS A 24 -0.27 1.06 9.66
C CYS A 24 0.69 1.45 10.78
N SER A 25 0.80 2.74 11.10
CA SER A 25 1.62 3.26 12.19
C SER A 25 0.84 3.88 13.35
N ASN A 26 -0.48 3.95 13.25
CA ASN A 26 -1.33 4.48 14.30
C ASN A 26 -1.20 3.68 15.60
N GLN A 27 -0.88 4.39 16.69
CA GLN A 27 -0.69 3.83 18.02
C GLN A 27 -1.98 3.74 18.83
N ASN A 28 -3.02 4.51 18.45
CA ASN A 28 -4.29 4.63 19.18
C ASN A 28 -5.46 3.97 18.44
N SER A 29 -5.19 2.99 17.57
CA SER A 29 -6.22 2.26 16.85
C SER A 29 -6.05 0.78 17.06
N GLU A 30 -7.04 0.16 17.72
CA GLU A 30 -7.10 -1.29 17.86
C GLU A 30 -7.16 -1.95 16.47
N GLU A 31 -7.78 -1.28 15.49
CA GLU A 31 -7.90 -1.74 14.10
C GLU A 31 -6.54 -2.13 13.52
N CYS A 32 -5.50 -1.31 13.70
CA CYS A 32 -4.16 -1.60 13.16
C CYS A 32 -3.48 -2.81 13.81
N THR A 33 -3.89 -3.17 15.01
CA THR A 33 -3.41 -4.36 15.73
C THR A 33 -4.41 -5.51 15.73
N ASP A 34 -5.54 -5.34 15.05
CA ASP A 34 -6.66 -6.23 15.20
C ASP A 34 -6.40 -7.59 14.54
N PHE A 35 -7.13 -8.62 14.97
CA PHE A 35 -6.87 -9.99 14.52
C PHE A 35 -6.88 -10.11 12.98
N GLU A 36 -7.75 -9.36 12.31
CA GLU A 36 -7.90 -9.39 10.86
C GLU A 36 -6.71 -8.71 10.13
N ASN A 37 -6.18 -7.61 10.65
CA ASN A 37 -4.96 -6.98 10.14
C ASN A 37 -3.72 -7.82 10.49
N LYS A 38 -3.69 -8.44 11.68
CA LYS A 38 -2.70 -9.46 12.04
C LYS A 38 -2.79 -10.68 11.14
N LEU A 39 -3.95 -11.14 10.70
CA LEU A 39 -4.09 -12.24 9.76
C LEU A 39 -3.48 -11.87 8.41
N ILE A 40 -3.75 -10.67 7.90
CA ILE A 40 -3.14 -10.13 6.68
C ILE A 40 -1.60 -10.13 6.79
N VAL A 41 -1.04 -9.72 7.93
CA VAL A 41 0.42 -9.65 8.12
C VAL A 41 1.07 -10.99 8.52
N THR A 42 0.36 -11.87 9.22
CA THR A 42 0.94 -13.02 9.96
C THR A 42 0.53 -14.38 9.38
N PHE A 43 -0.76 -14.60 9.08
CA PHE A 43 -1.26 -15.89 8.56
C PHE A 43 -1.23 -15.92 7.02
N ILE A 44 -1.57 -14.77 6.44
CA ILE A 44 -1.43 -14.45 5.04
C ILE A 44 0.03 -14.06 4.77
N LYS A 45 1.02 -14.16 5.67
CA LYS A 45 2.42 -13.78 5.36
C LYS A 45 2.95 -14.39 4.05
N ILE A 46 2.56 -15.62 3.72
CA ILE A 46 2.79 -16.24 2.40
C ILE A 46 1.99 -15.54 1.27
N TYR A 47 0.70 -15.30 1.47
CA TYR A 47 -0.22 -14.64 0.52
C TYR A 47 -0.09 -13.09 0.44
N PHE A 48 0.48 -12.44 1.44
CA PHE A 48 0.64 -11.00 1.68
C PHE A 48 1.95 -10.55 1.11
N PHE A 49 3.00 -11.34 1.38
CA PHE A 49 4.20 -11.28 0.58
C PHE A 49 3.85 -11.50 -0.89
N ASN A 50 2.88 -12.36 -1.22
CA ASN A 50 2.36 -12.44 -2.58
C ASN A 50 1.65 -11.14 -3.01
N ILE A 51 0.70 -10.56 -2.28
CA ILE A 51 -0.03 -9.36 -2.78
C ILE A 51 0.89 -8.15 -2.92
N ILE A 52 1.70 -7.79 -1.92
CA ILE A 52 2.66 -6.67 -2.02
C ILE A 52 3.64 -6.91 -3.18
N ARG A 53 4.11 -8.15 -3.34
CA ARG A 53 4.93 -8.56 -4.48
C ARG A 53 4.18 -8.38 -5.79
N GLN A 54 2.94 -8.84 -5.90
CA GLN A 54 2.12 -8.74 -7.11
C GLN A 54 1.83 -7.28 -7.48
N LEU A 55 1.52 -6.40 -6.52
CA LEU A 55 1.31 -4.97 -6.79
C LEU A 55 2.58 -4.31 -7.35
N SER A 56 3.73 -4.61 -6.74
CA SER A 56 5.03 -4.13 -7.23
C SER A 56 5.39 -4.70 -8.60
N PHE A 57 5.32 -6.02 -8.80
CA PHE A 57 5.65 -6.67 -10.08
C PHE A 57 4.70 -6.28 -11.22
N LYS A 58 3.43 -5.99 -10.90
CA LYS A 58 2.45 -5.55 -11.90
C LYS A 58 2.52 -4.06 -12.20
N GLY A 59 3.43 -3.32 -11.56
CA GLY A 59 3.69 -1.91 -11.85
C GLY A 59 2.62 -0.95 -11.33
N VAL A 60 2.02 -1.24 -10.18
CA VAL A 60 1.14 -0.30 -9.49
C VAL A 60 1.96 0.87 -8.95
N ASP A 61 1.45 2.09 -9.11
CA ASP A 61 2.12 3.30 -8.63
C ASP A 61 1.65 3.68 -7.23
N ILE A 62 0.33 3.67 -7.02
CA ILE A 62 -0.29 4.11 -5.78
C ILE A 62 -1.40 3.11 -5.41
N THR A 63 -1.40 2.69 -4.16
CA THR A 63 -2.45 1.86 -3.57
C THR A 63 -3.15 2.65 -2.46
N PHE A 64 -4.44 2.88 -2.64
CA PHE A 64 -5.30 3.49 -1.62
C PHE A 64 -5.91 2.41 -0.74
N MET A 65 -5.90 2.68 0.57
CA MET A 65 -6.46 1.85 1.62
C MET A 65 -7.35 2.70 2.52
N GLY A 66 -8.30 2.09 3.19
CA GLY A 66 -9.16 2.75 4.16
C GLY A 66 -9.15 1.96 5.47
N HIS A 67 -10.34 1.71 6.00
CA HIS A 67 -10.63 0.96 7.24
C HIS A 67 -10.07 1.62 8.50
N GLU A 68 -8.79 1.98 8.51
CA GLU A 68 -8.22 2.83 9.53
C GLU A 68 -8.72 4.27 9.35
N HIS A 69 -9.33 4.85 10.39
CA HIS A 69 -9.92 6.18 10.39
C HIS A 69 -8.89 7.29 10.53
N SER A 70 -7.88 7.26 9.66
CA SER A 70 -6.80 8.23 9.64
C SER A 70 -6.31 8.48 8.21
N TYR A 71 -5.31 9.36 8.13
CA TYR A 71 -4.53 9.54 6.92
C TYR A 71 -3.07 9.17 7.21
N GLU A 72 -2.55 8.22 6.44
CA GLU A 72 -1.13 7.86 6.45
C GLU A 72 -0.61 7.73 5.02
N ARG A 73 0.65 8.09 4.81
CA ARG A 73 1.33 7.94 3.51
C ARG A 73 2.73 7.41 3.72
N PHE A 74 3.01 6.27 3.14
CA PHE A 74 4.30 5.60 3.28
C PHE A 74 5.27 5.99 2.16
N LEU A 75 6.57 5.80 2.42
CA LEU A 75 7.56 5.75 1.35
C LEU A 75 7.23 4.58 0.40
N PRO A 76 7.65 4.66 -0.88
CA PRO A 76 7.46 3.56 -1.81
C PRO A 76 8.07 2.27 -1.27
N ARG A 77 7.26 1.20 -1.17
CA ARG A 77 7.69 -0.09 -0.61
C ARG A 77 7.51 -1.22 -1.62
N SER A 78 8.49 -2.11 -1.63
CA SER A 78 8.46 -3.40 -2.33
C SER A 78 9.07 -4.48 -1.46
N PRO A 79 8.91 -5.77 -1.78
CA PRO A 79 9.58 -6.84 -1.02
C PRO A 79 11.11 -6.73 -1.00
N LYS A 80 11.69 -5.91 -1.91
CA LYS A 80 13.13 -5.68 -2.03
C LYS A 80 13.57 -4.31 -1.50
N SER A 81 12.65 -3.42 -1.14
CA SER A 81 13.02 -2.09 -0.63
C SER A 81 13.66 -2.24 0.75
N LYS A 82 14.94 -1.89 0.86
CA LYS A 82 15.57 -1.61 2.15
C LYS A 82 15.06 -0.26 2.64
N GLU A 83 14.88 -0.11 3.94
CA GLU A 83 14.49 1.17 4.57
C GLU A 83 15.65 2.16 4.48
N VAL A 84 15.89 2.70 3.28
CA VAL A 84 16.94 3.68 3.03
C VAL A 84 16.27 4.95 2.54
N PHE A 85 16.42 6.02 3.32
CA PHE A 85 16.09 7.36 2.86
C PHE A 85 17.01 7.71 1.69
N VAL A 86 16.45 7.74 0.49
CA VAL A 86 17.09 8.28 -0.71
C VAL A 86 16.62 9.70 -0.92
N ALA A 87 17.46 10.57 -1.49
CA ALA A 87 17.14 11.99 -1.68
C ALA A 87 15.86 12.23 -2.53
N TYR A 88 15.52 11.29 -3.43
CA TYR A 88 14.36 11.38 -4.32
C TYR A 88 13.57 10.06 -4.35
N PRO A 89 12.85 9.69 -3.28
CA PRO A 89 12.27 8.36 -3.14
C PRO A 89 11.11 8.13 -4.13
N TYR A 90 10.48 9.19 -4.62
CA TYR A 90 9.34 9.12 -5.54
C TYR A 90 9.74 9.16 -7.02
N LYS A 91 11.04 9.29 -7.34
CA LYS A 91 11.51 9.26 -8.74
C LYS A 91 11.81 7.82 -9.14
N ASN A 92 10.99 7.26 -10.04
CA ASN A 92 11.08 5.86 -10.48
C ASN A 92 11.20 4.86 -9.32
N PRO A 93 10.22 4.86 -8.39
CA PRO A 93 10.30 4.03 -7.20
C PRO A 93 10.27 2.53 -7.54
N ALA A 94 10.92 1.71 -6.72
CA ALA A 94 10.96 0.25 -6.89
C ALA A 94 9.66 -0.48 -6.50
N GLY A 95 8.63 0.26 -6.08
CA GLY A 95 7.34 -0.27 -5.67
C GLY A 95 6.29 0.82 -5.49
N PRO A 96 5.04 0.43 -5.23
CA PRO A 96 3.94 1.38 -5.05
C PRO A 96 4.10 2.21 -3.77
N ILE A 97 3.47 3.39 -3.79
CA ILE A 97 3.16 4.19 -2.62
C ILE A 97 1.87 3.65 -2.02
N TYR A 98 1.86 3.52 -0.69
CA TYR A 98 0.69 3.09 0.07
C TYR A 98 0.11 4.31 0.80
N ILE A 99 -1.20 4.54 0.64
CA ILE A 99 -1.92 5.66 1.26
C ILE A 99 -3.13 5.11 2.01
N ILE A 100 -3.20 5.39 3.30
CA ILE A 100 -4.43 5.23 4.09
C ILE A 100 -5.21 6.54 3.98
N SER A 101 -6.49 6.45 3.62
CA SER A 101 -7.40 7.60 3.50
C SER A 101 -8.78 7.25 4.03
N GLY A 102 -8.86 6.66 5.22
CA GLY A 102 -10.13 6.26 5.85
C GLY A 102 -10.79 7.35 6.70
N ALA A 103 -10.22 8.55 6.76
CA ALA A 103 -10.70 9.65 7.59
C ALA A 103 -11.89 10.46 7.00
N ALA A 104 -12.59 9.94 5.99
CA ALA A 104 -13.60 10.72 5.27
C ALA A 104 -14.80 11.10 6.15
N VAL A 105 -15.37 10.14 6.90
CA VAL A 105 -16.39 10.36 7.93
C VAL A 105 -16.45 9.10 8.81
N CYS A 106 -15.96 9.17 10.04
CA CYS A 106 -16.41 8.29 11.12
C CYS A 106 -16.43 9.11 12.39
N ALA A 107 -17.57 9.10 13.10
CA ALA A 107 -17.61 9.57 14.47
C ALA A 107 -16.79 8.57 15.29
N GLN A 108 -15.69 9.05 15.88
CA GLN A 108 -14.96 8.31 16.90
C GLN A 108 -15.74 8.33 18.21
#